data_AF-A0A0X3ANE0-F1
#
_entry.id   AF-A0A0X3ANE0-F1
#
_cell.length_a   1.000
_cell.length_b   1.000
_cell.length_c   1.000
_cell.angle_alpha   90.00
_cell.angle_beta   90.00
_cell.angle_gamma   90.00
#
_symmetry.space_group_name_H-M   'P 1'
#
loop_
_entity.id
_entity.type
_entity.pdbx_description
1 polymer ?
#
loop_
_entity_poly.entity_id
_entity_poly.type
_entity_poly.pdbx_seq_one_letter_code
_entity_poly.pdbx_strand_id
1 'polypeptide(L)'
;MLSFGYNNTVSEAKLNKIKIKLPIKNDTIDFNFMENFIAELEAERIAELEAYLSVTGLKDYTLTKEEQQALDDFEKLKFRKFNVIDIFDVKNTGNILSRDIVENSGKTPYLCASITNNAVSSYISYDEKYLDKGNCIFIGGKTFTVTYQEKDFYSNDSHNLALYLKKEEKNKSNYLYLATCINKSLKHKYSWGDSISNKKIQIDKIFLPVNNYQPYYDAMETFISAIQKLVIRDVILYADKKIAATKTIVNKNN
;
A
#
# COMPACT_ATOMS: atom_id res chain seq x y z
N MET A 1 18.05 -25.10 -2.22
CA MET A 1 17.42 -24.16 -3.17
C MET A 1 17.46 -24.82 -4.55
N LEU A 2 16.31 -25.05 -5.18
CA LEU A 2 16.26 -25.65 -6.52
C LEU A 2 16.56 -24.55 -7.55
N SER A 3 17.70 -24.64 -8.22
CA SER A 3 18.16 -23.62 -9.17
C SER A 3 17.60 -23.89 -10.56
N PHE A 4 16.33 -23.52 -10.77
CA PHE A 4 15.74 -23.47 -12.10
C PHE A 4 15.75 -22.04 -12.62
N GLY A 5 15.95 -21.89 -13.93
CA GLY A 5 15.98 -20.59 -14.58
C GLY A 5 15.78 -20.71 -16.08
N TYR A 6 15.80 -19.59 -16.79
CA TYR A 6 15.50 -19.54 -18.23
C TYR A 6 16.43 -20.44 -19.07
N ASN A 7 17.71 -20.55 -18.67
CA ASN A 7 18.71 -21.40 -19.31
C ASN A 7 18.84 -22.79 -18.64
N ASN A 8 18.13 -23.04 -17.54
CA ASN A 8 18.10 -24.32 -16.83
C ASN A 8 16.65 -24.67 -16.50
N THR A 9 15.90 -25.01 -17.55
CA THR A 9 14.48 -25.29 -17.46
C THR A 9 14.19 -26.59 -16.72
N VAL A 10 13.02 -26.65 -16.09
CA VAL A 10 12.50 -27.84 -15.42
C VAL A 10 12.28 -28.93 -16.47
N SER A 11 12.72 -30.15 -16.17
CA SER A 11 12.37 -31.35 -16.94
C SER A 11 12.11 -32.51 -15.98
N GLU A 12 11.33 -33.49 -16.41
CA GLU A 12 11.03 -34.70 -15.64
C GLU A 12 12.30 -35.40 -15.15
N ALA A 13 13.29 -35.55 -16.05
CA ALA A 13 14.59 -36.13 -15.72
C ALA A 13 15.36 -35.36 -14.62
N LYS A 14 15.12 -34.05 -14.48
CA LYS A 14 15.70 -33.23 -13.41
C LYS A 14 14.89 -33.34 -12.12
N LEU A 15 13.55 -33.35 -12.20
CA LEU A 15 12.67 -33.53 -11.05
C LEU A 15 12.92 -34.87 -10.35
N ASN A 16 13.12 -35.95 -11.10
CA ASN A 16 13.40 -37.28 -10.56
C ASN A 16 14.73 -37.38 -9.78
N LYS A 17 15.64 -36.41 -9.95
CA LYS A 17 16.93 -36.35 -9.24
C LYS A 17 16.91 -35.45 -8.03
N ILE A 18 15.82 -34.71 -7.81
CA ILE A 18 15.69 -33.78 -6.70
C ILE A 18 15.38 -34.54 -5.43
N LYS A 19 16.20 -34.33 -4.41
CA LYS A 19 15.94 -34.78 -3.05
C LYS A 19 15.39 -33.61 -2.24
N ILE A 20 14.20 -33.78 -1.68
CA ILE A 20 13.62 -32.84 -0.72
C ILE A 20 13.76 -33.39 0.70
N LYS A 21 13.89 -32.51 1.68
CA LYS A 21 13.86 -32.87 3.10
C LYS A 21 12.43 -32.71 3.59
N LEU A 22 11.90 -33.74 4.22
CA LEU A 22 10.56 -33.74 4.80
C LEU A 22 10.63 -34.15 6.28
N PRO A 23 9.69 -33.71 7.11
CA PRO A 23 9.50 -34.26 8.46
C PRO A 23 9.27 -35.77 8.39
N ILE A 24 9.94 -36.52 9.27
CA ILE A 24 9.81 -37.98 9.36
C ILE A 24 9.50 -38.42 10.79
N LYS A 25 8.69 -39.46 10.91
CA LYS A 25 8.38 -40.16 12.15
C LYS A 25 8.37 -41.66 11.87
N ASN A 26 9.14 -42.41 12.66
CA ASN A 26 9.34 -43.85 12.47
C ASN A 26 9.74 -44.23 11.02
N ASP A 27 10.75 -43.54 10.47
CA ASP A 27 11.27 -43.73 9.11
C ASP A 27 10.27 -43.53 7.96
N THR A 28 9.09 -43.00 8.26
CA THR A 28 8.06 -42.61 7.28
C THR A 28 7.80 -41.12 7.33
N ILE A 29 7.23 -40.55 6.26
CA ILE A 29 6.89 -39.12 6.22
C ILE A 29 5.84 -38.81 7.28
N ASP A 30 6.09 -37.81 8.12
CA ASP A 30 5.15 -37.39 9.17
C ASP A 30 4.12 -36.40 8.61
N PHE A 31 3.13 -36.93 7.88
CA PHE A 31 2.02 -36.14 7.35
C PHE A 31 1.21 -35.47 8.45
N ASN A 32 1.01 -36.17 9.58
CA ASN A 32 0.26 -35.62 10.72
C ASN A 32 0.96 -34.38 11.30
N PHE A 33 2.28 -34.41 11.46
CA PHE A 33 3.03 -33.23 11.86
C PHE A 33 2.87 -32.09 10.84
N MET A 34 3.02 -32.36 9.54
CA MET A 34 2.87 -31.32 8.51
C MET A 34 1.48 -30.69 8.52
N GLU A 35 0.42 -31.49 8.64
CA GLU A 35 -0.96 -31.01 8.71
C GLU A 35 -1.20 -30.17 9.97
N ASN A 36 -0.77 -30.66 11.14
CA ASN A 36 -0.91 -29.93 12.41
C ASN A 36 -0.11 -28.62 12.40
N PHE A 37 1.12 -28.65 11.89
CA PHE A 37 1.98 -27.47 11.79
C PHE A 37 1.36 -26.37 10.91
N ILE A 38 0.80 -26.76 9.75
CA ILE A 38 0.09 -25.81 8.88
C ILE A 38 -1.19 -25.30 9.56
N ALA A 39 -1.94 -26.15 10.26
CA ALA A 39 -3.15 -25.74 10.96
C ALA A 39 -2.86 -24.74 12.09
N GLU A 40 -1.80 -24.96 12.88
CA GLU A 40 -1.34 -24.03 13.92
C GLU A 40 -0.90 -22.69 13.34
N LEU A 41 -0.10 -22.71 12.26
CA LEU A 41 0.31 -21.49 11.55
C LEU A 41 -0.88 -20.71 10.99
N GLU A 42 -1.84 -21.39 10.35
CA GLU A 42 -3.04 -20.75 9.84
C GLU A 42 -3.83 -20.10 10.98
N ALA A 43 -4.03 -20.81 12.10
CA ALA A 43 -4.73 -20.28 13.27
C ALA A 43 -4.05 -19.03 13.85
N GLU A 44 -2.71 -19.04 13.97
CA GLU A 44 -1.93 -17.88 14.41
C GLU A 44 -2.13 -16.67 13.47
N ARG A 45 -2.01 -16.88 12.15
CA ARG A 45 -2.15 -15.78 11.17
C ARG A 45 -3.57 -15.23 11.11
N ILE A 46 -4.58 -16.09 11.25
CA ILE A 46 -5.98 -15.67 11.30
C ILE A 46 -6.23 -14.81 12.54
N ALA A 47 -5.74 -15.22 13.71
CA ALA A 47 -5.88 -14.45 14.95
C ALA A 47 -5.20 -13.07 14.84
N GLU A 48 -4.01 -13.01 14.24
CA GLU A 48 -3.31 -11.75 13.94
C GLU A 48 -4.14 -10.83 13.04
N LEU A 49 -4.70 -11.37 11.95
CA LEU A 49 -5.57 -10.63 11.03
C LEU A 49 -6.84 -10.14 11.73
N GLU A 50 -7.50 -10.96 12.54
CA GLU A 50 -8.70 -10.56 13.29
C GLU A 50 -8.41 -9.42 14.28
N ALA A 51 -7.29 -9.51 15.00
CA ALA A 51 -6.85 -8.48 15.92
C ALA A 51 -6.58 -7.18 15.16
N TYR A 52 -5.86 -7.26 14.03
CA TYR A 52 -5.59 -6.11 13.17
C TYR A 52 -6.88 -5.45 12.67
N LEU A 53 -7.81 -6.21 12.09
CA LEU A 53 -9.09 -5.69 11.60
C LEU A 53 -9.91 -5.03 12.72
N SER A 54 -9.84 -5.57 13.94
CA SER A 54 -10.54 -5.01 15.10
C SER A 54 -9.92 -3.70 15.57
N VAL A 55 -8.60 -3.67 15.77
CA VAL A 55 -7.88 -2.49 16.27
C VAL A 55 -7.90 -1.33 15.28
N THR A 56 -7.92 -1.63 13.99
CA THR A 56 -7.98 -0.62 12.92
C THR A 56 -9.39 -0.15 12.59
N GLY A 57 -10.43 -0.74 13.20
CA GLY A 57 -11.82 -0.44 12.88
C GLY A 57 -12.28 -0.93 11.50
N LEU A 58 -11.47 -1.74 10.82
CA LEU A 58 -11.73 -2.24 9.47
C LEU A 58 -12.79 -3.35 9.41
N LYS A 59 -13.27 -3.85 10.57
CA LYS A 59 -14.33 -4.87 10.63
C LYS A 59 -15.68 -4.41 10.11
N ASP A 60 -15.98 -3.11 10.17
CA ASP A 60 -17.24 -2.61 9.64
C ASP A 60 -17.13 -2.37 8.14
N TYR A 61 -17.74 -3.26 7.37
CA TYR A 61 -17.88 -3.14 5.93
C TYR A 61 -19.30 -2.75 5.49
N THR A 62 -20.17 -2.36 6.44
CA THR A 62 -21.54 -1.96 6.14
C THR A 62 -21.55 -0.55 5.58
N LEU A 63 -22.07 -0.38 4.36
CA LEU A 63 -22.19 0.94 3.75
C LEU A 63 -23.27 1.76 4.45
N THR A 64 -22.97 3.02 4.78
CA THR A 64 -23.97 4.01 5.17
C THR A 64 -24.77 4.45 3.94
N LYS A 65 -25.86 5.19 4.16
CA LYS A 65 -26.66 5.75 3.06
C LYS A 65 -25.83 6.73 2.24
N GLU A 66 -25.00 7.54 2.90
CA GLU A 66 -24.12 8.52 2.28
C GLU A 66 -23.04 7.85 1.43
N GLU A 67 -22.44 6.76 1.93
CA GLU A 67 -21.45 5.96 1.20
C GLU A 67 -22.06 5.29 -0.03
N GLN A 68 -23.24 4.69 0.11
CA GLN A 68 -23.94 4.09 -1.03
C GLN A 68 -24.28 5.15 -2.08
N GLN A 69 -24.79 6.31 -1.65
CA GLN A 69 -25.11 7.42 -2.54
C GLN A 69 -23.85 7.94 -3.26
N ALA A 70 -22.71 8.02 -2.58
CA ALA A 70 -21.45 8.45 -3.18
C ALA A 70 -20.97 7.50 -4.29
N LEU A 71 -21.21 6.19 -4.16
CA LEU A 71 -20.94 5.23 -5.23
C LEU A 71 -21.89 5.44 -6.43
N ASP A 72 -23.18 5.58 -6.15
CA ASP A 72 -24.22 5.72 -7.19
C ASP A 72 -24.10 7.04 -7.98
N ASP A 73 -23.60 8.09 -7.33
CA ASP A 73 -23.42 9.42 -7.93
C ASP A 73 -22.03 9.65 -8.54
N PHE A 74 -21.10 8.71 -8.39
CA PHE A 74 -19.71 8.90 -8.84
C PHE A 74 -19.63 9.27 -10.33
N GLU A 75 -20.37 8.57 -11.19
CA GLU A 75 -20.44 8.83 -12.64
C GLU A 75 -21.11 10.17 -12.99
N LYS A 76 -21.84 10.78 -12.05
CA LYS A 76 -22.50 12.07 -12.22
C LYS A 76 -21.61 13.24 -11.76
N LEU A 77 -20.48 12.95 -11.10
CA LEU A 77 -19.56 13.98 -10.64
C LEU A 77 -18.97 14.74 -11.82
N LYS A 78 -18.95 16.08 -11.69
CA LYS A 78 -18.28 16.95 -12.65
C LYS A 78 -16.82 17.05 -12.26
N PHE A 79 -15.94 16.98 -13.24
CA PHE A 79 -14.49 17.13 -13.04
C PHE A 79 -13.98 18.39 -13.72
N ARG A 80 -12.96 19.03 -13.12
CA ARG A 80 -12.21 20.13 -13.74
C ARG A 80 -10.71 19.97 -13.52
N LYS A 81 -9.94 20.66 -14.35
CA LYS A 81 -8.48 20.76 -14.23
C LYS A 81 -8.12 21.82 -13.19
N PHE A 82 -7.23 21.48 -12.27
CA PHE A 82 -6.60 22.40 -11.31
C PHE A 82 -5.10 22.35 -11.50
N ASN A 83 -4.40 23.48 -11.36
CA ASN A 83 -2.93 23.40 -11.29
C ASN A 83 -2.54 22.70 -10.00
N VAL A 84 -1.52 21.83 -10.05
CA VAL A 84 -1.04 21.11 -8.86
C VAL A 84 -0.69 22.09 -7.74
N ILE A 85 -0.07 23.21 -8.10
CA ILE A 85 0.38 24.25 -7.16
C ILE A 85 -0.76 25.04 -6.52
N ASP A 86 -1.96 25.02 -7.09
CA ASP A 86 -3.13 25.65 -6.46
C ASP A 86 -3.64 24.78 -5.30
N ILE A 87 -3.39 23.47 -5.37
CA ILE A 87 -3.86 22.47 -4.40
C ILE A 87 -2.79 22.12 -3.36
N PHE A 88 -1.52 22.09 -3.78
CA PHE A 88 -0.41 21.59 -2.96
C PHE A 88 0.75 22.58 -2.85
N ASP A 89 1.41 22.56 -1.70
CA ASP A 89 2.79 23.01 -1.57
C ASP A 89 3.72 21.88 -2.01
N VAL A 90 4.50 22.13 -3.06
CA VAL A 90 5.43 21.15 -3.65
C VAL A 90 6.83 21.38 -3.12
N LYS A 91 7.43 20.36 -2.52
CA LYS A 91 8.82 20.40 -2.03
C LYS A 91 9.62 19.25 -2.60
N ASN A 92 10.92 19.46 -2.78
CA ASN A 92 11.88 18.37 -2.93
C ASN A 92 12.09 17.71 -1.56
N THR A 93 12.26 16.40 -1.53
CA THR A 93 12.57 15.67 -0.30
C THR A 93 14.04 15.81 0.10
N GLY A 94 14.37 15.32 1.30
CA GLY A 94 15.75 15.04 1.69
C GLY A 94 16.43 14.01 0.78
N ASN A 95 17.71 13.77 1.05
CA ASN A 95 18.52 12.79 0.34
C ASN A 95 19.51 12.12 1.30
N ILE A 96 19.31 10.83 1.54
CA ILE A 96 20.25 9.98 2.26
C ILE A 96 20.56 8.79 1.37
N LEU A 97 21.84 8.57 1.05
CA LEU A 97 22.23 7.46 0.18
C LEU A 97 22.10 6.13 0.92
N SER A 98 21.73 5.06 0.22
CA SER A 98 21.55 3.73 0.84
C SER A 98 22.80 3.21 1.54
N ARG A 99 24.00 3.61 1.09
CA ARG A 99 25.27 3.23 1.73
C ARG A 99 25.52 3.90 3.09
N ASP A 100 24.81 4.99 3.36
CA ASP A 100 24.97 5.80 4.56
C ASP A 100 23.93 5.43 5.63
N ILE A 101 23.08 4.42 5.38
CA ILE A 101 22.07 3.94 6.33
C ILE A 101 22.44 2.57 6.90
N VAL A 102 21.89 2.28 8.07
CA VAL A 102 21.81 0.93 8.63
C VAL A 102 20.35 0.52 8.58
N GLU A 103 20.04 -0.52 7.79
CA GLU A 103 18.67 -1.03 7.67
C GLU A 103 18.12 -1.48 9.03
N ASN A 104 16.84 -1.21 9.28
CA ASN A 104 16.13 -1.54 10.51
C ASN A 104 16.75 -0.95 11.79
N SER A 105 17.56 0.12 11.67
CA SER A 105 18.16 0.83 12.81
C SER A 105 17.18 1.69 13.61
N GLY A 106 15.97 1.89 13.12
CA GLY A 106 14.96 2.71 13.78
C GLY A 106 13.55 2.40 13.32
N LYS A 107 12.63 3.36 13.54
CA LYS A 107 11.20 3.22 13.29
C LYS A 107 10.67 4.17 12.20
N THR A 108 11.52 5.05 11.67
CA THR A 108 11.13 6.02 10.65
C THR A 108 11.27 5.41 9.27
N PRO A 109 10.23 5.43 8.42
CA PRO A 109 10.31 4.91 7.06
C PRO A 109 11.42 5.56 6.24
N TYR A 110 12.19 4.76 5.51
CA TYR A 110 13.13 5.20 4.49
C TYR A 110 12.59 4.81 3.11
N LEU A 111 12.42 5.78 2.23
CA LEU A 111 11.71 5.63 0.96
C LEU A 111 12.68 5.57 -0.21
N CYS A 112 12.51 4.56 -1.07
CA CYS A 112 13.33 4.36 -2.27
C CYS A 112 12.53 4.42 -3.58
N ALA A 113 11.39 5.13 -3.60
CA ALA A 113 10.56 5.30 -4.79
C ALA A 113 10.07 4.00 -5.47
N SER A 114 10.02 2.88 -4.73
CA SER A 114 9.44 1.61 -5.19
C SER A 114 7.91 1.71 -5.30
N ILE A 115 7.32 1.09 -6.32
CA ILE A 115 5.85 0.99 -6.46
C ILE A 115 5.21 0.08 -5.39
N THR A 116 6.00 -0.73 -4.70
CA THR A 116 5.54 -1.64 -3.65
C THR A 116 5.74 -1.04 -2.26
N ASN A 117 5.04 -1.60 -1.27
CA ASN A 117 5.20 -1.28 0.15
C ASN A 117 5.17 0.23 0.48
N ASN A 118 4.30 0.99 -0.22
CA ASN A 118 4.17 2.43 -0.04
C ASN A 118 5.50 3.20 -0.21
N ALA A 119 6.39 2.70 -1.09
CA ALA A 119 7.76 3.17 -1.33
C ALA A 119 8.79 2.91 -0.21
N VAL A 120 8.39 2.29 0.91
CA VAL A 120 9.26 2.01 2.06
C VAL A 120 10.18 0.83 1.75
N SER A 121 11.49 1.05 1.85
CA SER A 121 12.52 0.02 1.69
C SER A 121 13.05 -0.51 3.03
N SER A 122 13.14 0.35 4.04
CA SER A 122 13.59 0.00 5.38
C SER A 122 13.03 0.99 6.42
N TYR A 123 13.31 0.73 7.69
CA TYR A 123 13.06 1.66 8.79
C TYR A 123 14.38 2.05 9.44
N ILE A 124 14.65 3.34 9.59
CA ILE A 124 15.94 3.84 10.05
C ILE A 124 15.80 4.87 11.16
N SER A 125 16.90 5.11 11.86
CA SER A 125 17.11 6.31 12.66
C SER A 125 18.22 7.13 12.00
N TYR A 126 17.99 8.42 11.76
CA TYR A 126 18.95 9.30 11.10
C TYR A 126 18.85 10.73 11.63
N ASP A 127 19.71 11.63 11.17
CA ASP A 127 19.67 13.06 11.51
C ASP A 127 18.32 13.70 11.11
N GLU A 128 17.65 14.34 12.07
CA GLU A 128 16.34 14.98 11.90
C GLU A 128 16.33 16.07 10.82
N LYS A 129 17.48 16.67 10.48
CA LYS A 129 17.54 17.70 9.42
C LYS A 129 17.14 17.17 8.02
N TYR A 130 17.18 15.85 7.82
CA TYR A 130 16.75 15.20 6.59
C TYR A 130 15.32 14.64 6.67
N LEU A 131 14.64 14.84 7.80
CA LEU A 131 13.30 14.29 8.02
C LEU A 131 12.26 15.10 7.25
N ASP A 132 11.60 14.45 6.31
CA ASP A 132 10.44 14.98 5.61
C ASP A 132 9.17 14.72 6.44
N LYS A 133 8.25 15.69 6.42
CA LYS A 133 6.99 15.58 7.17
C LYS A 133 6.00 14.66 6.46
N GLY A 134 5.29 13.87 7.26
CA GLY A 134 4.18 13.03 6.80
C GLY A 134 2.95 13.85 6.43
N ASN A 135 1.82 13.16 6.29
CA ASN A 135 0.58 13.68 5.74
C ASN A 135 0.82 14.41 4.40
N CYS A 136 1.49 13.72 3.47
CA CYS A 136 1.80 14.25 2.16
C CYS A 136 1.74 13.17 1.08
N ILE A 137 1.73 13.59 -0.18
CA ILE A 137 1.85 12.69 -1.33
C ILE A 137 3.31 12.70 -1.76
N PHE A 138 3.95 11.54 -1.69
CA PHE A 138 5.28 11.32 -2.18
C PHE A 138 5.24 10.97 -3.67
N ILE A 139 6.13 11.57 -4.46
CA ILE A 139 6.35 11.21 -5.86
C ILE A 139 7.81 10.85 -6.07
N GLY A 140 8.06 9.60 -6.44
CA GLY A 140 9.37 9.12 -6.88
C GLY A 140 9.79 9.81 -8.18
N GLY A 141 10.88 10.57 -8.16
CA GLY A 141 11.27 11.43 -9.29
C GLY A 141 11.51 10.62 -10.58
N LYS A 142 12.26 9.52 -10.47
CA LYS A 142 12.62 8.64 -11.60
C LYS A 142 11.54 7.65 -12.00
N THR A 143 10.87 7.04 -11.02
CA THR A 143 9.91 5.95 -11.23
C THR A 143 8.48 6.45 -11.44
N PHE A 144 8.21 7.72 -11.13
CA PHE A 144 6.87 8.29 -11.03
C PHE A 144 5.94 7.47 -10.11
N THR A 145 6.51 6.89 -9.05
CA THR A 145 5.75 6.23 -7.98
C THR A 145 5.00 7.29 -7.18
N VAL A 146 3.68 7.18 -7.08
CA VAL A 146 2.84 8.11 -6.30
C VAL A 146 2.25 7.38 -5.09
N THR A 147 2.59 7.80 -3.88
CA THR A 147 2.16 7.17 -2.63
C THR A 147 1.77 8.19 -1.57
N TYR A 148 0.85 7.83 -0.67
CA TYR A 148 0.51 8.66 0.48
C TYR A 148 1.39 8.28 1.67
N GLN A 149 2.05 9.27 2.28
CA GLN A 149 2.87 9.07 3.47
C GLN A 149 2.14 9.64 4.68
N GLU A 150 1.63 8.76 5.53
CA GLU A 150 0.95 9.13 6.78
C GLU A 150 1.94 9.63 7.84
N LYS A 151 3.13 9.01 7.89
CA LYS A 151 4.17 9.30 8.89
C LYS A 151 5.30 10.12 8.27
N ASP A 152 6.03 10.84 9.12
CA ASP A 152 7.31 11.46 8.78
C ASP A 152 8.27 10.38 8.24
N PHE A 153 9.16 10.76 7.33
CA PHE A 153 9.98 9.81 6.60
C PHE A 153 11.32 10.39 6.14
N TYR A 154 12.23 9.51 5.73
CA TYR A 154 13.47 9.84 5.06
C TYR A 154 13.41 9.43 3.60
N SER A 155 13.99 10.23 2.71
CA SER A 155 14.03 9.95 1.27
C SER A 155 15.45 9.65 0.78
N ASN A 156 15.54 8.77 -0.22
CA ASN A 156 16.82 8.36 -0.81
C ASN A 156 17.33 9.26 -1.94
N ASP A 157 16.54 10.24 -2.39
CA ASP A 157 16.86 11.07 -3.56
C ASP A 157 16.18 12.43 -3.43
N SER A 158 16.94 13.52 -3.61
CA SER A 158 16.42 14.89 -3.57
C SER A 158 15.55 15.25 -4.77
N HIS A 159 15.53 14.45 -5.84
CA HIS A 159 14.62 14.63 -6.97
C HIS A 159 13.22 14.08 -6.71
N ASN A 160 13.01 13.32 -5.64
CA ASN A 160 11.68 12.96 -5.20
C ASN A 160 10.95 14.21 -4.68
N LEU A 161 9.62 14.16 -4.73
CA LEU A 161 8.76 15.28 -4.34
C LEU A 161 7.85 14.89 -3.19
N ALA A 162 7.61 15.83 -2.29
CA ALA A 162 6.56 15.76 -1.29
C ALA A 162 5.54 16.88 -1.56
N LEU A 163 4.28 16.49 -1.73
CA LEU A 163 3.15 17.38 -2.01
C LEU A 163 2.27 17.47 -0.76
N TYR A 164 2.24 18.65 -0.14
CA TYR A 164 1.47 18.92 1.07
C TYR A 164 0.18 19.64 0.72
N LEU A 165 -0.98 19.11 1.13
CA LEU A 165 -2.26 19.74 0.84
C LEU A 165 -2.34 21.11 1.53
N LYS A 166 -2.75 22.15 0.80
CA LYS A 166 -2.88 23.51 1.33
C LYS A 166 -4.11 23.70 2.22
N LYS A 167 -5.17 22.89 2.03
CA LYS A 167 -6.38 22.91 2.84
C LYS A 167 -6.07 22.50 4.30
N GLU A 168 -6.81 23.08 5.25
CA GLU A 168 -6.67 22.79 6.68
C GLU A 168 -7.17 21.39 7.05
N GLU A 169 -8.28 20.95 6.47
CA GLU A 169 -8.86 19.63 6.69
C GLU A 169 -8.08 18.56 5.92
N LYS A 170 -7.10 17.97 6.60
CA LYS A 170 -6.21 16.94 6.09
C LYS A 170 -6.63 15.59 6.64
N ASN A 171 -7.39 14.82 5.86
CA ASN A 171 -7.70 13.43 6.17
C ASN A 171 -7.08 12.46 5.16
N LYS A 172 -6.83 11.24 5.63
CA LYS A 172 -6.20 10.16 4.87
C LYS A 172 -6.96 9.81 3.59
N SER A 173 -8.29 9.78 3.65
CA SER A 173 -9.14 9.45 2.50
C SER A 173 -8.96 10.43 1.36
N ASN A 174 -8.93 11.73 1.66
CA ASN A 174 -8.63 12.78 0.69
C ASN A 174 -7.25 12.60 0.05
N TYR A 175 -6.21 12.30 0.85
CA TYR A 175 -4.88 12.05 0.29
C TYR A 175 -4.83 10.84 -0.64
N LEU A 176 -5.53 9.75 -0.30
CA LEU A 176 -5.61 8.55 -1.15
C LEU A 176 -6.32 8.84 -2.48
N TYR A 177 -7.42 9.59 -2.45
CA TYR A 177 -8.12 10.04 -3.65
C TYR A 177 -7.22 10.93 -4.51
N LEU A 178 -6.60 11.94 -3.90
CA LEU A 178 -5.73 12.89 -4.57
C LEU A 178 -4.49 12.22 -5.18
N ALA A 179 -3.87 11.26 -4.49
CA ALA A 179 -2.77 10.47 -5.02
C ALA A 179 -3.20 9.69 -6.28
N THR A 180 -4.42 9.17 -6.28
CA THR A 180 -5.02 8.50 -7.44
C THR A 180 -5.21 9.49 -8.60
N CYS A 181 -5.75 10.69 -8.34
CA CYS A 181 -5.91 11.74 -9.34
C CYS A 181 -4.59 12.22 -9.94
N ILE A 182 -3.56 12.42 -9.11
CA ILE A 182 -2.19 12.78 -9.56
C ILE A 182 -1.65 11.68 -10.47
N ASN A 183 -1.70 10.43 -10.01
CA ASN A 183 -1.19 9.29 -10.76
C ASN A 183 -1.91 9.17 -12.13
N LYS A 184 -3.25 9.19 -12.14
CA LYS A 184 -4.03 9.10 -13.38
C LYS A 184 -3.79 10.29 -14.32
N SER A 185 -3.66 11.50 -13.79
CA SER A 185 -3.48 12.70 -14.59
C SER A 185 -2.09 12.81 -15.19
N LEU A 186 -1.05 12.32 -14.51
CA LEU A 186 0.35 12.63 -14.86
C LEU A 186 1.20 11.42 -15.25
N LYS A 187 0.78 10.18 -14.96
CA LYS A 187 1.60 8.98 -15.24
C LYS A 187 1.98 8.81 -16.72
N HIS A 188 1.14 9.28 -17.64
CA HIS A 188 1.43 9.22 -19.07
C HIS A 188 2.46 10.28 -19.53
N LYS A 189 2.70 11.32 -18.71
CA LYS A 189 3.59 12.44 -19.04
C LYS A 189 5.05 12.13 -18.71
N TYR A 190 5.29 11.32 -17.69
CA TYR A 190 6.62 11.08 -17.14
C TYR A 190 7.10 9.66 -17.39
N SER A 191 8.40 9.54 -17.61
CA SER A 191 9.07 8.26 -17.80
C SER A 191 10.44 8.29 -17.15
N TRP A 192 11.14 7.16 -17.15
CA TRP A 192 12.49 7.12 -16.60
C TRP A 192 13.45 8.08 -17.31
N GLY A 193 13.33 8.19 -18.64
CA GLY A 193 14.12 9.13 -19.46
C GLY A 193 13.65 10.58 -19.38
N ASP A 194 12.36 10.82 -19.11
CA ASP A 194 11.80 12.14 -18.86
C ASP A 194 11.14 12.22 -17.49
N SER A 195 11.98 12.33 -16.46
CA SER A 195 11.56 12.30 -15.06
C SER A 195 10.76 13.54 -14.67
N ILE A 196 9.88 13.39 -13.69
CA ILE A 196 9.24 14.53 -13.05
C ILE A 196 10.28 15.31 -12.23
N SER A 197 10.06 16.61 -12.07
CA SER A 197 10.87 17.47 -11.21
C SER A 197 10.02 18.58 -10.63
N ASN A 198 10.51 19.23 -9.58
CA ASN A 198 9.85 20.37 -8.97
C ASN A 198 9.51 21.46 -10.01
N LYS A 199 10.45 21.78 -10.91
CA LYS A 199 10.23 22.74 -11.99
C LYS A 199 9.09 22.33 -12.94
N LYS A 200 9.02 21.06 -13.32
CA LYS A 200 8.03 20.59 -14.29
C LYS A 200 6.61 20.53 -13.70
N ILE A 201 6.48 20.11 -12.44
CA ILE A 201 5.16 19.94 -11.81
C ILE A 201 4.47 21.29 -11.51
N GLN A 202 5.21 22.40 -11.50
CA GLN A 202 4.62 23.73 -11.27
C GLN A 202 3.51 24.09 -12.28
N ILE A 203 3.59 23.58 -13.51
CA ILE A 203 2.62 23.84 -14.58
C ILE A 203 1.68 22.66 -14.83
N ASP A 204 1.81 21.59 -14.05
CA ASP A 204 0.97 20.40 -14.20
C ASP A 204 -0.44 20.66 -13.72
N LYS A 205 -1.37 19.98 -14.37
CA LYS A 205 -2.79 20.02 -14.03
C LYS A 205 -3.30 18.64 -13.70
N ILE A 206 -4.11 18.54 -12.66
CA ILE A 206 -4.80 17.33 -12.24
C ILE A 206 -6.30 17.49 -12.37
N PHE A 207 -7.01 16.40 -12.65
CA PHE A 207 -8.47 16.38 -12.66
C PHE A 207 -9.02 16.01 -11.29
N LEU A 208 -9.88 16.86 -10.74
CA LEU A 208 -10.55 16.65 -9.46
C LEU A 208 -12.06 16.82 -9.63
N PRO A 209 -12.89 16.09 -8.85
CA PRO A 209 -14.32 16.34 -8.79
C PRO A 209 -14.57 17.75 -8.21
N VAL A 210 -15.60 18.42 -8.68
CA VAL A 210 -15.90 19.81 -8.29
C VAL A 210 -17.31 20.00 -7.76
N ASN A 211 -17.40 20.87 -6.77
CA ASN A 211 -18.65 21.46 -6.28
C ASN A 211 -18.43 22.97 -6.13
N ASN A 212 -19.34 23.79 -6.66
CA ASN A 212 -19.22 25.26 -6.65
C ASN A 212 -17.83 25.76 -7.10
N TYR A 213 -17.30 25.16 -8.17
CA TYR A 213 -15.98 25.46 -8.76
C TYR A 213 -14.75 25.16 -7.90
N GLN A 214 -14.92 24.59 -6.70
CA GLN A 214 -13.85 24.13 -5.82
C GLN A 214 -13.75 22.60 -5.81
N PRO A 215 -12.59 22.02 -5.46
CA PRO A 215 -12.47 20.58 -5.32
C PRO A 215 -13.46 20.04 -4.28
N TYR A 216 -14.18 18.97 -4.63
CA TYR A 216 -15.25 18.40 -3.80
C TYR A 216 -14.72 17.39 -2.79
N TYR A 217 -13.96 17.85 -1.79
CA TYR A 217 -13.26 17.00 -0.83
C TYR A 217 -14.18 16.04 -0.06
N ASP A 218 -15.35 16.49 0.39
CA ASP A 218 -16.26 15.63 1.17
C ASP A 218 -16.75 14.41 0.36
N ALA A 219 -16.97 14.61 -0.95
CA ALA A 219 -17.30 13.54 -1.86
C ALA A 219 -16.11 12.58 -2.07
N MET A 220 -14.89 13.09 -2.18
CA MET A 220 -13.67 12.27 -2.28
C MET A 220 -13.48 11.39 -1.04
N GLU A 221 -13.66 11.96 0.15
CA GLU A 221 -13.54 11.24 1.43
C GLU A 221 -14.59 10.14 1.57
N THR A 222 -15.87 10.48 1.37
CA THR A 222 -16.98 9.53 1.46
C THR A 222 -16.82 8.39 0.45
N PHE A 223 -16.41 8.72 -0.79
CA PHE A 223 -16.18 7.72 -1.82
C PHE A 223 -15.04 6.75 -1.45
N ILE A 224 -13.91 7.26 -0.96
CA ILE A 224 -12.81 6.38 -0.52
C ILE A 224 -13.23 5.50 0.66
N SER A 225 -14.00 6.02 1.60
CA SER A 225 -14.53 5.23 2.72
C SER A 225 -15.41 4.07 2.22
N ALA A 226 -16.33 4.35 1.28
CA ALA A 226 -17.17 3.33 0.65
C ALA A 226 -16.33 2.26 -0.08
N ILE A 227 -15.34 2.67 -0.87
CA ILE A 227 -14.45 1.75 -1.60
C ILE A 227 -13.64 0.88 -0.62
N GLN A 228 -13.14 1.44 0.47
CA GLN A 228 -12.42 0.67 1.50
C GLN A 228 -13.30 -0.42 2.11
N LYS A 229 -14.57 -0.09 2.44
CA LYS A 229 -15.54 -1.06 2.95
C LYS A 229 -15.84 -2.17 1.95
N LEU A 230 -15.99 -1.83 0.67
CA LEU A 230 -16.18 -2.84 -0.39
C LEU A 230 -14.98 -3.77 -0.52
N VAL A 231 -13.76 -3.25 -0.47
CA VAL A 231 -12.53 -4.05 -0.61
C VAL A 231 -12.29 -4.92 0.62
N ILE A 232 -12.50 -4.40 1.82
CA ILE A 232 -12.22 -5.14 3.06
C ILE A 232 -13.25 -6.25 3.33
N ARG A 233 -14.47 -6.12 2.79
CA ARG A 233 -15.53 -7.12 2.93
C ARG A 233 -15.08 -8.52 2.58
N ASP A 234 -14.43 -8.70 1.43
CA ASP A 234 -14.01 -10.03 0.96
C ASP A 234 -12.93 -10.65 1.88
N VAL A 235 -12.06 -9.81 2.45
CA VAL A 235 -11.04 -10.23 3.41
C VAL A 235 -11.68 -10.70 4.71
N ILE A 236 -12.69 -9.98 5.20
CA ILE A 236 -13.41 -10.33 6.43
C ILE A 236 -14.19 -11.63 6.23
N LEU A 237 -14.93 -11.76 5.13
CA LEU A 237 -15.66 -13.00 4.81
C LEU A 237 -14.73 -14.21 4.69
N TYR A 238 -13.53 -14.01 4.12
CA TYR A 238 -12.50 -15.05 4.08
C TYR A 238 -12.02 -15.43 5.49
N ALA A 239 -11.71 -14.44 6.34
CA ALA A 239 -11.27 -14.67 7.71
C ALA A 239 -12.35 -15.43 8.51
N ASP A 240 -13.61 -14.98 8.46
CA ASP A 240 -14.75 -15.61 9.12
C ASP A 240 -14.93 -17.07 8.69
N LYS A 241 -14.84 -17.34 7.38
CA LYS A 241 -14.93 -18.71 6.84
C LYS A 241 -13.80 -19.59 7.38
N LYS A 242 -12.58 -19.07 7.43
CA LYS A 242 -11.42 -19.81 7.95
C LYS A 242 -11.58 -20.10 9.46
N ILE A 243 -12.05 -19.14 10.26
CA ILE A 243 -12.32 -19.32 11.69
C ILE A 243 -13.39 -20.39 11.92
N ALA A 244 -14.48 -20.35 11.16
CA ALA A 244 -15.56 -21.32 11.26
C ALA A 244 -15.08 -22.75 10.92
N ALA A 245 -14.24 -22.90 9.89
CA ALA A 245 -13.63 -24.18 9.53
C ALA A 245 -12.75 -24.73 10.67
N THR A 246 -11.90 -23.90 11.27
CA THR A 246 -11.02 -24.29 12.37
C THR A 246 -11.83 -24.74 13.60
N LYS A 247 -12.90 -24.01 13.98
CA LYS A 247 -13.79 -24.40 15.10
C LYS A 247 -14.45 -25.77 14.87
N THR A 248 -14.80 -26.09 13.63
CA THR A 248 -15.44 -27.37 13.28
C THR A 248 -14.48 -28.55 13.41
N ILE A 249 -13.19 -28.36 13.11
CA ILE A 249 -12.16 -29.40 13.21
C ILE A 249 -11.82 -29.68 14.68
N VAL A 250 -11.67 -28.63 15.50
CA VAL A 250 -11.41 -28.77 16.95
C VAL A 250 -12.56 -29.50 17.66
N ASN A 251 -13.81 -29.25 17.25
CA ASN A 251 -14.98 -29.93 17.81
C ASN A 251 -15.18 -31.38 17.31
N LYS A 252 -14.51 -31.80 16.22
CA LYS A 252 -14.55 -33.18 15.73
C LYS A 252 -13.45 -34.07 16.32
N ASN A 253 -12.41 -33.45 16.86
CA ASN A 253 -11.25 -34.12 17.45
C ASN A 253 -11.32 -34.19 19.00
N ASN A 254 -12.42 -33.74 19.59
CA ASN A 254 -12.79 -33.89 21.00
C ASN A 254 -14.04 -34.78 21.11
#